data_AF-A0A9P1P9C5-F1
#
_entry.id   AF-A0A9P1P9C5-F1
#
_cell.length_a   1.000
_cell.length_b   1.000
_cell.length_c   1.000
_cell.angle_alpha   90.00
_cell.angle_beta   90.00
_cell.angle_gamma   90.00
#
_symmetry.space_group_name_H-M   'P 1'
#
loop_
_entity.id
_entity.type
_entity.pdbx_description
1 polymer ?
#
loop_
_entity_poly.entity_id
_entity_poly.type
_entity_poly.pdbx_seq_one_letter_code
_entity_poly.pdbx_strand_id
1 'polypeptide(L)'
;MNAHQKNKDLLDMYRRTIHNIEKEIKRISLFNKFASKKMINCGQEQLALENGQSITVSSKKDSSRIHTFYNGDKYIGKLVDEKMNGKGIYIFHQDKKEDLEYIGSFKDDMKDGHGMCELPNGCIYIGEWKCDLMDGIGKMVYKSEDEYLGNWKQGKKEGNGVYIWKSSGMYIGDFKNGKMDGIGTCYDENNNVIYEGEFKNNLPHGQGTYIWPDNKKYIGEFRHGKKHGQGTFYIDNEISYQGNWKFDKPSIFNRSLDEILSSIK
;
A
#
# COMPACT_ATOMS: atom_id res chain seq x y z
N MET A 1 21.40 13.53 9.94
CA MET A 1 20.32 12.65 10.47
C MET A 1 20.77 11.22 10.27
N ASN A 2 20.71 10.36 11.30
CA ASN A 2 20.98 8.93 11.13
C ASN A 2 19.83 8.26 10.35
N ALA A 3 20.08 7.10 9.72
CA ALA A 3 19.10 6.40 8.89
C ALA A 3 17.81 6.08 9.68
N HIS A 4 17.94 5.73 10.96
CA HIS A 4 16.81 5.47 11.86
C HIS A 4 15.85 6.67 11.97
N GLN A 5 16.36 7.88 12.21
CA GLN A 5 15.52 9.07 12.30
C GLN A 5 14.84 9.38 10.95
N LYS A 6 15.55 9.20 9.83
CA LYS A 6 15.00 9.39 8.48
C LYS A 6 13.81 8.44 8.24
N ASN A 7 13.95 7.18 8.61
CA ASN A 7 12.88 6.19 8.45
C ASN A 7 11.66 6.50 9.33
N LYS A 8 11.90 6.96 10.56
CA LYS A 8 10.83 7.42 11.46
C LYS A 8 10.08 8.62 10.88
N ASP A 9 10.80 9.63 10.41
CA ASP A 9 10.21 10.83 9.81
C ASP A 9 9.39 10.51 8.55
N LEU A 10 9.87 9.55 7.75
CA LEU A 10 9.18 9.06 6.57
C LEU A 10 7.86 8.35 6.94
N LEU A 11 7.87 7.45 7.91
CA LEU A 11 6.66 6.78 8.42
C LEU A 11 5.66 7.79 8.99
N ASP A 12 6.12 8.75 9.79
CA ASP A 12 5.28 9.79 10.38
C ASP A 12 4.70 10.75 9.32
N MET A 13 5.44 11.01 8.24
CA MET A 13 4.91 11.74 7.08
C MET A 13 3.76 10.96 6.43
N TYR A 14 3.95 9.68 6.09
CA TYR A 14 2.89 8.88 5.48
C TYR A 14 1.65 8.79 6.36
N ARG A 15 1.82 8.49 7.66
CA ARG A 15 0.70 8.44 8.61
C ARG A 15 -0.09 9.75 8.66
N ARG A 16 0.59 10.90 8.68
CA ARG A 16 -0.07 12.23 8.67
C ARG A 16 -0.83 12.48 7.38
N THR A 17 -0.23 12.18 6.23
CA THR A 17 -0.87 12.36 4.93
C THR A 17 -2.12 11.50 4.81
N ILE A 18 -2.02 10.21 5.13
CA ILE A 18 -3.16 9.27 5.09
C ILE A 18 -4.26 9.68 6.06
N HIS A 19 -3.92 10.10 7.28
CA HIS A 19 -4.91 10.60 8.25
C HIS A 19 -5.70 11.82 7.74
N ASN A 20 -5.06 12.72 6.98
CA ASN A 20 -5.75 13.85 6.38
C ASN A 20 -6.70 13.41 5.27
N ILE A 21 -6.29 12.45 4.44
CA ILE A 21 -7.14 11.84 3.39
C ILE A 21 -8.35 11.13 4.02
N GLU A 22 -8.13 10.33 5.08
CA GLU A 22 -9.21 9.67 5.82
C GLU A 22 -10.21 10.66 6.43
N LYS A 23 -9.74 11.80 6.94
CA LYS A 23 -10.62 12.88 7.43
C LYS A 23 -11.48 13.47 6.31
N GLU A 24 -10.90 13.64 5.12
CA GLU A 24 -11.63 14.13 3.95
C GLU A 24 -12.72 13.12 3.52
N ILE A 25 -12.37 11.84 3.42
CA ILE A 25 -13.30 10.75 3.10
C ILE A 25 -14.44 10.67 4.11
N LYS A 26 -14.13 10.76 5.41
CA LYS A 26 -15.14 10.79 6.49
C LYS A 26 -16.12 11.95 6.32
N ARG A 27 -15.64 13.14 5.91
CA ARG A 27 -16.51 14.29 5.63
C ARG A 27 -17.41 14.05 4.42
N ILE A 28 -16.90 13.46 3.34
CA ILE A 28 -17.69 13.11 2.15
C ILE A 28 -18.79 12.10 2.52
N SER A 29 -18.42 11.03 3.22
CA SER A 29 -19.35 9.99 3.70
C SER A 29 -20.47 10.58 4.57
N LEU A 30 -20.13 11.41 5.57
CA LEU A 30 -21.12 12.06 6.45
C LEU A 30 -22.04 12.99 5.67
N PHE A 31 -21.48 13.88 4.84
CA PHE A 31 -22.26 14.85 4.07
C PHE A 31 -23.29 14.17 3.16
N ASN A 32 -22.86 13.13 2.44
CA ASN A 32 -23.74 12.41 1.52
C ASN A 32 -24.75 11.53 2.27
N LYS A 33 -24.41 10.92 3.42
CA LYS A 33 -25.40 10.20 4.27
C LYS A 33 -26.52 11.12 4.77
N PHE A 34 -26.18 12.36 5.15
CA PHE A 34 -27.17 13.37 5.50
C PHE A 34 -28.01 13.79 4.30
N ALA A 35 -27.40 13.96 3.12
CA ALA A 35 -28.11 14.28 1.88
C ALA A 35 -29.11 13.17 1.49
N SER A 36 -28.68 11.91 1.49
CA SER A 36 -29.53 10.75 1.19
C SER A 36 -30.72 10.64 2.16
N LYS A 37 -30.48 10.80 3.48
CA LYS A 37 -31.56 10.76 4.48
C LYS A 37 -32.57 11.89 4.31
N LYS A 38 -32.10 13.10 3.98
CA LYS A 38 -32.96 14.26 3.70
C LYS A 38 -33.79 14.05 2.42
N MET A 39 -33.22 13.43 1.39
CA MET A 39 -33.93 13.12 0.15
C MET A 39 -35.01 12.05 0.35
N ILE A 40 -34.75 11.00 1.15
CA ILE A 40 -35.75 9.98 1.52
C ILE A 40 -36.93 10.61 2.27
N ASN A 41 -36.66 11.56 3.18
CA ASN A 41 -37.69 12.20 4.00
C ASN A 41 -38.53 13.26 3.25
N CYS A 42 -38.14 13.68 2.03
CA CYS A 42 -38.82 14.77 1.32
C CYS A 42 -39.89 14.32 0.30
N GLY A 43 -40.06 12.99 0.07
CA GLY A 43 -40.95 12.42 -0.95
C GLY A 43 -40.50 12.77 -2.38
N GLN A 44 -40.87 12.08 -3.47
CA GLN A 44 -41.59 10.85 -3.78
C GLN A 44 -41.23 10.56 -5.28
N GLU A 45 -41.88 9.58 -5.92
CA GLU A 45 -42.04 9.47 -7.39
C GLU A 45 -40.92 8.80 -8.20
N GLN A 46 -41.17 7.52 -8.45
CA GLN A 46 -40.53 6.67 -9.44
C GLN A 46 -41.15 7.00 -10.81
N LEU A 47 -40.46 7.78 -11.63
CA LEU A 47 -40.81 7.97 -13.04
C LEU A 47 -39.82 7.18 -13.90
N ALA A 48 -40.30 6.04 -14.42
CA ALA A 48 -39.63 5.32 -15.48
C ALA A 48 -39.91 6.06 -16.80
N LEU A 49 -38.87 6.42 -17.56
CA LEU A 49 -39.01 6.81 -18.96
C LEU A 49 -37.77 6.41 -19.76
N GLU A 50 -38.07 5.99 -20.97
CA GLU A 50 -37.25 5.27 -21.93
C GLU A 50 -36.13 6.13 -22.52
N ASN A 51 -35.10 5.44 -23.02
CA ASN A 51 -33.92 5.94 -23.74
C ASN A 51 -32.74 6.40 -22.88
N GLY A 52 -32.03 5.42 -22.30
CA GLY A 52 -30.56 5.45 -22.19
C GLY A 52 -29.89 6.56 -21.38
N GLN A 53 -30.65 7.39 -20.66
CA GLN A 53 -30.12 8.54 -19.92
C GLN A 53 -30.46 8.42 -18.42
N SER A 54 -29.51 8.84 -17.58
CA SER A 54 -29.56 8.70 -16.11
C SER A 54 -30.86 9.26 -15.49
N ILE A 55 -31.42 8.54 -14.52
CA ILE A 55 -32.59 9.01 -13.77
C ILE A 55 -32.10 10.06 -12.76
N THR A 56 -32.46 11.33 -12.99
CA THR A 56 -32.14 12.44 -12.08
C THR A 56 -33.34 12.76 -11.21
N VAL A 57 -33.30 12.41 -9.92
CA VAL A 57 -34.26 12.91 -8.92
C VAL A 57 -33.78 14.30 -8.48
N SER A 58 -34.49 15.35 -8.89
CA SER A 58 -34.08 16.74 -8.63
C SER A 58 -34.74 17.31 -7.37
N SER A 59 -33.93 17.81 -6.42
CA SER A 59 -34.33 18.92 -5.55
C SER A 59 -33.41 20.12 -5.79
N LYS A 60 -33.95 21.34 -5.71
CA LYS A 60 -33.27 22.59 -6.08
C LYS A 60 -32.20 23.00 -5.05
N LYS A 61 -31.15 23.63 -5.58
CA LYS A 61 -29.96 24.28 -4.97
C LYS A 61 -28.81 23.36 -4.52
N ASP A 62 -27.81 23.25 -5.39
CA ASP A 62 -26.38 22.98 -5.10
C ASP A 62 -26.08 21.77 -4.20
N SER A 63 -27.01 20.82 -4.16
CA SER A 63 -26.96 19.64 -3.30
C SER A 63 -26.57 18.42 -4.14
N SER A 64 -25.65 17.61 -3.62
CA SER A 64 -25.34 16.28 -4.14
C SER A 64 -26.64 15.54 -4.48
N ARG A 65 -26.71 14.97 -5.68
CA ARG A 65 -27.87 14.19 -6.15
C ARG A 65 -27.51 12.72 -6.22
N ILE A 66 -28.55 11.87 -6.13
CA ILE A 66 -28.43 10.45 -6.40
C ILE A 66 -28.77 10.24 -7.88
N HIS A 67 -27.82 9.65 -8.61
CA HIS A 67 -27.93 9.26 -10.00
C HIS A 67 -27.87 7.74 -10.06
N THR A 68 -28.90 7.11 -10.62
CA THR A 68 -28.92 5.65 -10.84
C THR A 68 -28.64 5.36 -12.30
N PHE A 69 -27.64 4.53 -12.57
CA PHE A 69 -27.25 4.10 -13.91
C PHE A 69 -28.02 2.86 -14.34
N TYR A 70 -28.00 2.57 -15.65
CA TYR A 70 -28.75 1.46 -16.23
C TYR A 70 -28.32 0.08 -15.70
N ASN A 71 -27.04 -0.08 -15.35
CA ASN A 71 -26.50 -1.28 -14.74
C ASN A 71 -26.85 -1.41 -13.24
N GLY A 72 -27.62 -0.48 -12.67
CA GLY A 72 -27.99 -0.45 -11.27
C GLY A 72 -27.00 0.30 -10.37
N ASP A 73 -25.82 0.67 -10.88
CA ASP A 73 -24.84 1.46 -10.13
C ASP A 73 -25.44 2.80 -9.72
N LYS A 74 -24.94 3.35 -8.61
CA LYS A 74 -25.41 4.64 -8.10
C LYS A 74 -24.25 5.59 -7.88
N TYR A 75 -24.46 6.85 -8.22
CA TYR A 75 -23.56 7.93 -7.90
C TYR A 75 -24.26 8.97 -7.03
N ILE A 76 -23.63 9.35 -5.93
CA ILE A 76 -24.09 10.39 -5.03
C ILE A 76 -23.08 11.54 -5.09
N GLY A 77 -23.40 12.58 -5.84
CA GLY A 77 -22.49 13.70 -6.05
C GLY A 77 -22.99 14.70 -7.08
N LYS A 78 -22.06 15.42 -7.71
CA LYS A 78 -22.36 16.45 -8.71
C LYS A 78 -21.95 15.97 -10.09
N LEU A 79 -22.81 16.20 -11.08
CA LEU A 79 -22.45 16.09 -12.49
C LEU A 79 -22.10 17.47 -13.05
N VAL A 80 -21.02 17.55 -13.83
CA VAL A 80 -20.63 18.70 -14.64
C VAL A 80 -20.51 18.20 -16.07
N ASP A 81 -21.23 18.83 -17.01
CA ASP A 81 -21.34 18.37 -18.40
C ASP A 81 -21.71 16.87 -18.50
N GLU A 82 -22.68 16.46 -17.69
CA GLU A 82 -23.18 15.08 -17.56
C GLU A 82 -22.17 14.06 -17.00
N LYS A 83 -20.99 14.51 -16.56
CA LYS A 83 -19.93 13.66 -16.00
C LYS A 83 -19.72 13.85 -14.51
N MET A 84 -19.40 12.77 -13.80
CA MET A 84 -19.07 12.78 -12.37
C MET A 84 -17.86 13.69 -12.12
N ASN A 85 -18.05 14.69 -11.27
CA ASN A 85 -17.05 15.71 -11.01
C ASN A 85 -17.11 16.18 -9.55
N GLY A 86 -15.93 16.40 -8.96
CA GLY A 86 -15.81 16.77 -7.56
C GLY A 86 -16.04 15.59 -6.61
N LYS A 87 -16.51 15.86 -5.40
CA LYS A 87 -16.61 14.84 -4.34
C LYS A 87 -17.91 14.06 -4.44
N GLY A 88 -17.83 12.74 -4.33
CA GLY A 88 -19.01 11.88 -4.36
C GLY A 88 -18.77 10.49 -3.81
N ILE A 89 -19.83 9.68 -3.86
CA ILE A 89 -19.83 8.25 -3.56
C ILE A 89 -20.32 7.52 -4.80
N TYR A 90 -19.57 6.53 -5.26
CA TYR A 90 -20.02 5.60 -6.28
C TYR A 90 -20.24 4.23 -5.66
N ILE A 91 -21.41 3.67 -5.89
CA ILE A 91 -21.87 2.40 -5.33
C ILE A 91 -22.02 1.45 -6.51
N PHE A 92 -21.19 0.40 -6.53
CA PHE A 92 -21.20 -0.63 -7.54
C PHE A 92 -22.29 -1.65 -7.21
N HIS A 93 -23.30 -1.74 -8.06
CA HIS A 93 -24.34 -2.75 -7.94
C HIS A 93 -23.79 -4.10 -8.37
N GLN A 94 -23.82 -5.07 -7.46
CA GLN A 94 -23.50 -6.46 -7.76
C GLN A 94 -24.64 -7.35 -7.30
N ASP A 95 -25.19 -8.17 -8.21
CA ASP A 95 -26.38 -9.00 -7.98
C ASP A 95 -26.30 -9.93 -6.74
N LYS A 96 -25.12 -10.14 -6.14
CA LYS A 96 -24.87 -11.16 -5.09
C LYS A 96 -23.81 -10.82 -4.02
N LYS A 97 -23.29 -9.60 -3.97
CA LYS A 97 -22.25 -9.19 -3.00
C LYS A 97 -22.64 -7.87 -2.36
N GLU A 98 -22.12 -7.58 -1.16
CA GLU A 98 -22.26 -6.24 -0.58
C GLU A 98 -21.81 -5.20 -1.60
N ASP A 99 -22.60 -4.14 -1.75
CA ASP A 99 -22.33 -3.07 -2.71
C ASP A 99 -20.93 -2.50 -2.41
N LEU A 100 -19.97 -2.70 -3.31
CA LEU A 100 -18.66 -2.06 -3.19
C LEU A 100 -18.85 -0.56 -3.37
N GLU A 101 -18.11 0.24 -2.62
CA GLU A 101 -18.15 1.69 -2.76
C GLU A 101 -16.77 2.30 -3.03
N TYR A 102 -16.78 3.35 -3.85
CA TYR A 102 -15.72 4.34 -3.89
C TYR A 102 -16.22 5.63 -3.27
N ILE A 103 -15.47 6.17 -2.32
CA ILE A 103 -15.75 7.47 -1.70
C ILE A 103 -14.58 8.38 -1.99
N GLY A 104 -14.79 9.47 -2.72
CA GLY A 104 -13.69 10.35 -3.04
C GLY A 104 -14.01 11.39 -4.09
N SER A 105 -12.94 11.89 -4.69
CA SER A 105 -13.00 12.88 -5.76
C SER A 105 -13.06 12.21 -7.14
N PHE A 106 -13.76 12.88 -8.05
CA PHE A 106 -13.96 12.50 -9.43
C PHE A 106 -13.61 13.66 -10.35
N LYS A 107 -13.15 13.33 -11.55
CA LYS A 107 -12.97 14.26 -12.66
C LYS A 107 -13.31 13.55 -13.96
N ASP A 108 -14.29 14.08 -14.68
CA ASP A 108 -14.73 13.56 -15.98
C ASP A 108 -14.98 12.04 -15.95
N ASP A 109 -15.80 11.59 -14.99
CA ASP A 109 -16.16 10.19 -14.72
C ASP A 109 -15.06 9.29 -14.12
N MET A 110 -13.83 9.78 -14.01
CA MET A 110 -12.71 9.02 -13.45
C MET A 110 -12.48 9.37 -11.99
N LYS A 111 -12.02 8.40 -11.18
CA LYS A 111 -11.45 8.65 -9.86
C LYS A 111 -10.17 9.48 -10.02
N ASP A 112 -10.16 10.66 -9.40
CA ASP A 112 -9.07 11.62 -9.52
C ASP A 112 -8.99 12.49 -8.25
N GLY A 113 -7.82 12.56 -7.62
CA GLY A 113 -7.61 13.18 -6.31
C GLY A 113 -7.73 12.17 -5.16
N HIS A 114 -8.21 12.60 -4.00
CA HIS A 114 -8.28 11.74 -2.81
C HIS A 114 -9.52 10.83 -2.81
N GLY A 115 -9.33 9.57 -2.46
CA GLY A 115 -10.45 8.64 -2.32
C GLY A 115 -10.10 7.32 -1.64
N MET A 116 -11.14 6.59 -1.27
CA MET A 116 -11.10 5.26 -0.71
C MET A 116 -11.92 4.30 -1.55
N CYS A 117 -11.41 3.09 -1.75
CA CYS A 117 -12.08 2.02 -2.50
C CYS A 117 -11.85 0.68 -1.81
N GLU A 118 -12.92 -0.07 -1.60
CA GLU A 118 -12.80 -1.52 -1.41
C GLU A 118 -12.68 -2.20 -2.77
N LEU A 119 -11.58 -2.94 -2.96
CA LEU A 119 -11.29 -3.64 -4.19
C LEU A 119 -12.04 -4.99 -4.23
N PRO A 120 -12.31 -5.57 -5.41
CA PRO A 120 -13.01 -6.86 -5.52
C PRO A 120 -12.35 -8.02 -4.75
N ASN A 121 -11.03 -7.92 -4.57
CA ASN A 121 -10.24 -8.87 -3.79
C ASN A 121 -10.34 -8.63 -2.27
N GLY A 122 -11.17 -7.70 -1.81
CA GLY A 122 -11.41 -7.27 -0.42
C GLY A 122 -10.22 -6.56 0.24
N CYS A 123 -9.25 -6.09 -0.54
CA CYS A 123 -8.29 -5.11 -0.05
C CYS A 123 -8.92 -3.72 -0.04
N ILE A 124 -8.49 -2.86 0.86
CA ILE A 124 -8.96 -1.48 0.95
C ILE A 124 -7.81 -0.55 0.58
N TYR A 125 -8.03 0.33 -0.39
CA TYR A 125 -7.10 1.40 -0.71
C TYR A 125 -7.64 2.75 -0.25
N ILE A 126 -6.79 3.57 0.36
CA ILE A 126 -7.05 4.93 0.81
C ILE A 126 -5.90 5.81 0.33
N GLY A 127 -6.13 6.75 -0.57
CA GLY A 127 -5.03 7.56 -1.07
C GLY A 127 -5.38 8.46 -2.23
N GLU A 128 -4.33 8.89 -2.92
CA GLU A 128 -4.41 9.62 -4.17
C GLU A 128 -4.73 8.68 -5.35
N TRP A 129 -5.52 9.22 -6.28
CA TRP A 129 -5.97 8.61 -7.52
C TRP A 129 -5.73 9.56 -8.67
N LYS A 130 -5.48 8.99 -9.85
CA LYS A 130 -5.38 9.73 -11.10
C LYS A 130 -5.86 8.86 -12.24
N CYS A 131 -6.84 9.34 -12.99
CA CYS A 131 -7.42 8.61 -14.12
C CYS A 131 -7.75 7.14 -13.76
N ASP A 132 -8.49 6.93 -12.67
CA ASP A 132 -8.88 5.62 -12.13
C ASP A 132 -7.76 4.72 -11.55
N LEU A 133 -6.51 5.16 -11.59
CA LEU A 133 -5.37 4.43 -11.07
C LEU A 133 -4.91 4.99 -9.72
N MET A 134 -4.45 4.11 -8.84
CA MET A 134 -3.74 4.49 -7.61
C MET A 134 -2.42 5.18 -8.03
N ASP A 135 -2.26 6.45 -7.67
CA ASP A 135 -1.13 7.28 -8.09
C ASP A 135 -0.91 8.38 -7.05
N GLY A 136 0.33 8.57 -6.57
CA GLY A 136 0.63 9.46 -5.43
C GLY A 136 0.74 8.71 -4.11
N ILE A 137 0.46 9.35 -2.97
CA ILE A 137 0.57 8.73 -1.65
C ILE A 137 -0.71 7.95 -1.32
N GLY A 138 -0.56 6.71 -0.85
CA GLY A 138 -1.69 5.86 -0.50
C GLY A 138 -1.36 4.76 0.50
N LYS A 139 -2.39 4.34 1.23
CA LYS A 139 -2.44 3.20 2.13
C LYS A 139 -3.23 2.06 1.50
N MET A 140 -2.68 0.86 1.50
CA MET A 140 -3.37 -0.38 1.15
C MET A 140 -3.45 -1.27 2.39
N VAL A 141 -4.65 -1.71 2.75
CA VAL A 141 -4.92 -2.75 3.76
C VAL A 141 -5.25 -4.03 3.02
N TYR A 142 -4.46 -5.08 3.24
CA TYR A 142 -4.66 -6.37 2.60
C TYR A 142 -5.61 -7.24 3.42
N LYS A 143 -6.23 -8.23 2.76
CA LYS A 143 -6.97 -9.31 3.46
C LYS A 143 -6.14 -10.07 4.49
N SER A 144 -4.82 -10.11 4.32
CA SER A 144 -3.90 -10.69 5.30
C SER A 144 -3.74 -9.84 6.57
N GLU A 145 -4.36 -8.66 6.62
CA GLU A 145 -4.16 -7.60 7.62
C GLU A 145 -2.76 -6.95 7.55
N ASP A 146 -1.95 -7.29 6.54
CA ASP A 146 -0.78 -6.49 6.22
C ASP A 146 -1.21 -5.10 5.75
N GLU A 147 -0.30 -4.13 5.89
CA GLU A 147 -0.49 -2.78 5.38
C GLU A 147 0.69 -2.35 4.51
N TYR A 148 0.40 -1.53 3.50
CA TYR A 148 1.41 -0.76 2.79
C TYR A 148 1.04 0.72 2.85
N LEU A 149 1.98 1.57 3.26
CA LEU A 149 1.87 3.02 3.22
C LEU A 149 3.00 3.54 2.34
N GLY A 150 2.70 4.21 1.24
CA GLY A 150 3.78 4.67 0.39
C GLY A 150 3.35 5.32 -0.90
N ASN A 151 4.32 5.47 -1.79
CA ASN A 151 4.12 6.03 -3.11
C ASN A 151 3.59 4.97 -4.08
N TRP A 152 2.62 5.39 -4.88
CA TRP A 152 1.99 4.63 -5.94
C TRP A 152 2.20 5.33 -7.27
N LYS A 153 2.37 4.54 -8.32
CA LYS A 153 2.41 5.02 -9.69
C LYS A 153 1.71 4.02 -10.58
N GLN A 154 0.66 4.47 -11.29
CA GLN A 154 -0.11 3.63 -12.21
C GLN A 154 -0.53 2.28 -11.60
N GLY A 155 -1.04 2.30 -10.36
CA GLY A 155 -1.53 1.11 -9.68
C GLY A 155 -0.47 0.22 -9.01
N LYS A 156 0.81 0.60 -9.03
CA LYS A 156 1.92 -0.18 -8.42
C LYS A 156 2.64 0.63 -7.35
N LYS A 157 3.15 -0.07 -6.32
CA LYS A 157 4.07 0.50 -5.33
C LYS A 157 5.37 0.89 -6.05
N GLU A 158 5.80 2.14 -5.90
CA GLU A 158 6.94 2.70 -6.62
C GLU A 158 7.61 3.82 -5.82
N GLY A 159 8.93 3.81 -5.68
CA GLY A 159 9.66 4.73 -4.83
C GLY A 159 9.58 4.34 -3.35
N ASN A 160 9.71 5.30 -2.44
CA ASN A 160 9.71 5.03 -1.01
C ASN A 160 8.36 4.48 -0.52
N GLY A 161 8.40 3.58 0.46
CA GLY A 161 7.21 3.11 1.18
C GLY A 161 7.54 2.34 2.44
N VAL A 162 6.49 2.00 3.17
CA VAL A 162 6.51 1.23 4.40
C VAL A 162 5.56 0.05 4.23
N TYR A 163 6.07 -1.17 4.42
CA TYR A 163 5.25 -2.37 4.50
C TYR A 163 5.21 -2.81 5.97
N ILE A 164 4.02 -3.01 6.51
CA ILE A 164 3.80 -3.46 7.88
C ILE A 164 3.14 -4.82 7.78
N TRP A 165 3.78 -5.84 8.34
CA TRP A 165 3.20 -7.18 8.40
C TRP A 165 2.18 -7.26 9.54
N LYS A 166 1.22 -8.18 9.44
CA LYS A 166 0.29 -8.50 10.54
C LYS A 166 0.99 -8.80 11.87
N SER A 167 2.21 -9.34 11.82
CA SER A 167 3.05 -9.59 13.00
C SER A 167 3.63 -8.33 13.65
N SER A 168 3.31 -7.13 13.14
CA SER A 168 3.85 -5.82 13.55
C SER A 168 5.31 -5.53 13.16
N GLY A 169 6.02 -6.49 12.54
CA GLY A 169 7.28 -6.17 11.87
C GLY A 169 7.06 -5.19 10.72
N MET A 170 8.10 -4.48 10.29
CA MET A 170 7.98 -3.55 9.16
C MET A 170 9.23 -3.46 8.29
N TYR A 171 9.03 -3.14 7.01
CA TYR A 171 10.06 -2.74 6.07
C TYR A 171 9.86 -1.29 5.69
N ILE A 172 10.93 -0.49 5.73
CA ILE A 172 10.93 0.90 5.27
C ILE A 172 12.04 1.03 4.21
N GLY A 173 11.67 1.40 2.98
CA GLY A 173 12.65 1.51 1.91
C GLY A 173 12.04 1.65 0.51
N ASP A 174 12.86 1.35 -0.48
CA ASP A 174 12.55 1.49 -1.90
C ASP A 174 11.68 0.35 -2.45
N PHE A 175 10.66 0.73 -3.21
CA PHE A 175 9.83 -0.15 -4.01
C PHE A 175 10.00 0.13 -5.50
N LYS A 176 10.01 -0.93 -6.31
CA LYS A 176 9.96 -0.84 -7.77
C LYS A 176 9.02 -1.91 -8.31
N ASN A 177 8.07 -1.52 -9.15
CA ASN A 177 7.08 -2.44 -9.72
C ASN A 177 6.39 -3.35 -8.68
N GLY A 178 6.05 -2.80 -7.51
CA GLY A 178 5.35 -3.55 -6.46
C GLY A 178 6.23 -4.37 -5.52
N LYS A 179 7.56 -4.40 -5.71
CA LYS A 179 8.50 -5.21 -4.93
C LYS A 179 9.51 -4.34 -4.18
N MET A 180 10.01 -4.81 -3.04
CA MET A 180 11.16 -4.21 -2.36
C MET A 180 12.39 -4.38 -3.26
N ASP A 181 12.96 -3.27 -3.71
CA ASP A 181 14.03 -3.22 -4.71
C ASP A 181 14.77 -1.87 -4.57
N GLY A 182 16.00 -1.91 -4.08
CA GLY A 182 16.76 -0.73 -3.65
C GLY A 182 17.16 -0.81 -2.18
N ILE A 183 17.34 0.33 -1.52
CA ILE A 183 17.80 0.39 -0.13
C ILE A 183 16.60 0.29 0.82
N GLY A 184 16.76 -0.45 1.92
CA GLY A 184 15.75 -0.45 2.97
C GLY A 184 16.21 -1.05 4.29
N THR A 185 15.33 -0.94 5.27
CA THR A 185 15.53 -1.42 6.63
C THR A 185 14.32 -2.25 7.08
N CYS A 186 14.57 -3.47 7.55
CA CYS A 186 13.57 -4.30 8.22
C CYS A 186 13.70 -4.17 9.72
N TYR A 187 12.55 -4.09 10.38
CA TYR A 187 12.40 -4.02 11.83
C TYR A 187 11.53 -5.16 12.34
N ASP A 188 11.83 -5.63 13.55
CA ASP A 188 10.96 -6.54 14.30
C ASP A 188 9.74 -5.81 14.88
N GLU A 189 8.86 -6.54 15.57
CA GLU A 189 7.68 -6.00 16.25
C GLU A 189 8.00 -5.03 17.40
N ASN A 190 9.24 -5.03 17.89
CA ASN A 190 9.74 -4.16 18.95
C ASN A 190 10.49 -2.94 18.40
N ASN A 191 10.47 -2.71 17.08
CA ASN A 191 11.21 -1.68 16.35
C ASN A 191 12.74 -1.83 16.41
N ASN A 192 13.27 -3.02 16.70
CA ASN A 192 14.69 -3.31 16.54
C ASN A 192 15.00 -3.58 15.07
N VAL A 193 16.15 -3.10 14.59
CA VAL A 193 16.63 -3.38 13.23
C VAL A 193 17.02 -4.85 13.12
N ILE A 194 16.41 -5.60 12.19
CA ILE A 194 16.80 -6.97 11.84
C ILE A 194 17.72 -6.97 10.61
N TYR A 195 17.47 -6.08 9.66
CA TYR A 195 18.28 -5.97 8.45
C TYR A 195 18.32 -4.53 7.96
N GLU A 196 19.49 -4.07 7.52
CA GLU A 196 19.67 -2.81 6.81
C GLU A 196 20.58 -3.05 5.61
N GLY A 197 20.11 -2.71 4.41
CA GLY A 197 20.91 -2.92 3.20
C GLY A 197 20.10 -2.89 1.92
N GLU A 198 20.70 -3.47 0.88
CA GLU A 198 20.11 -3.58 -0.43
C GLU A 198 19.09 -4.74 -0.51
N PHE A 199 18.08 -4.55 -1.36
CA PHE A 199 17.03 -5.51 -1.67
C PHE A 199 16.89 -5.68 -3.18
N LYS A 200 16.57 -6.89 -3.60
CA LYS A 200 16.17 -7.19 -4.98
C LYS A 200 15.02 -8.18 -4.99
N ASN A 201 13.91 -7.80 -5.63
CA ASN A 201 12.73 -8.65 -5.74
C ASN A 201 12.24 -9.23 -4.39
N ASN A 202 12.09 -8.37 -3.37
CA ASN A 202 11.67 -8.74 -2.01
C ASN A 202 12.68 -9.53 -1.17
N LEU A 203 13.92 -9.70 -1.64
CA LEU A 203 14.96 -10.45 -0.93
C LEU A 203 16.19 -9.58 -0.65
N PRO A 204 16.87 -9.77 0.50
CA PRO A 204 18.22 -9.24 0.71
C PRO A 204 19.15 -9.55 -0.47
N HIS A 205 19.85 -8.52 -0.94
CA HIS A 205 20.77 -8.57 -2.07
C HIS A 205 21.86 -7.54 -1.87
N GLY A 206 23.00 -7.62 -2.55
CA GLY A 206 24.03 -6.58 -2.48
C GLY A 206 24.64 -6.49 -1.07
N GLN A 207 25.00 -5.28 -0.63
CA GLN A 207 25.56 -5.09 0.72
C GLN A 207 24.46 -4.96 1.77
N GLY A 208 24.68 -5.54 2.94
CA GLY A 208 23.77 -5.40 4.07
C GLY A 208 24.34 -5.80 5.41
N THR A 209 23.61 -5.44 6.45
CA THR A 209 23.82 -5.89 7.83
C THR A 209 22.59 -6.64 8.29
N TYR A 210 22.75 -7.89 8.70
CA TYR A 210 21.71 -8.69 9.35
C TYR A 210 22.03 -8.82 10.84
N ILE A 211 21.04 -8.60 11.69
CA ILE A 211 21.15 -8.66 13.15
C ILE A 211 20.16 -9.72 13.63
N TRP A 212 20.67 -10.70 14.38
CA TRP A 212 19.83 -11.73 15.00
C TRP A 212 19.34 -11.27 16.38
N PRO A 213 18.22 -11.84 16.88
CA PRO A 213 17.70 -11.52 18.22
C PRO A 213 18.69 -11.78 19.37
N ASP A 214 19.66 -12.68 19.17
CA ASP A 214 20.73 -12.98 20.11
C ASP A 214 21.96 -12.06 19.97
N ASN A 215 21.79 -10.90 19.31
CA ASN A 215 22.82 -9.90 19.04
C ASN A 215 24.00 -10.37 18.18
N LYS A 216 23.94 -11.57 17.59
CA LYS A 216 24.84 -11.90 16.49
C LYS A 216 24.57 -10.94 15.34
N LYS A 217 25.58 -10.66 14.53
CA LYS A 217 25.40 -9.85 13.32
C LYS A 217 26.30 -10.30 12.18
N TYR A 218 25.86 -10.07 10.97
CA TYR A 218 26.60 -10.32 9.75
C TYR A 218 26.61 -9.04 8.94
N ILE A 219 27.79 -8.64 8.51
CA ILE A 219 27.99 -7.46 7.66
C ILE A 219 28.69 -7.95 6.40
N GLY A 220 28.06 -7.78 5.24
CA GLY A 220 28.66 -8.19 3.98
C GLY A 220 27.65 -8.38 2.86
N GLU A 221 28.05 -9.18 1.88
CA GLU A 221 27.25 -9.40 0.68
C GLU A 221 26.11 -10.41 0.90
N PHE A 222 25.00 -10.17 0.19
CA PHE A 222 23.82 -11.01 0.12
C PHE A 222 23.46 -11.31 -1.34
N ARG A 223 22.97 -12.52 -1.57
CA ARG A 223 22.45 -12.94 -2.87
C ARG A 223 21.24 -13.86 -2.68
N HIS A 224 20.10 -13.47 -3.25
CA HIS A 224 18.82 -14.19 -3.13
C HIS A 224 18.43 -14.48 -1.68
N GLY A 225 18.62 -13.50 -0.79
CA GLY A 225 18.28 -13.61 0.62
C GLY A 225 19.29 -14.36 1.49
N LYS A 226 20.43 -14.78 0.94
CA LYS A 226 21.45 -15.56 1.64
C LYS A 226 22.77 -14.81 1.71
N LYS A 227 23.54 -15.01 2.78
CA LYS A 227 24.93 -14.52 2.88
C LYS A 227 25.75 -15.09 1.73
N HIS A 228 26.47 -14.23 1.04
CA HIS A 228 27.27 -14.54 -0.13
C HIS A 228 28.49 -13.63 -0.17
N GLY A 229 29.47 -13.88 -1.03
CA GLY A 229 30.60 -12.96 -1.24
C GLY A 229 31.40 -12.66 0.04
N GLN A 230 32.00 -11.47 0.12
CA GLN A 230 32.77 -11.09 1.31
C GLN A 230 31.85 -10.69 2.46
N GLY A 231 32.16 -11.13 3.68
CA GLY A 231 31.44 -10.71 4.86
C GLY A 231 32.09 -11.12 6.18
N THR A 232 31.71 -10.40 7.24
CA THR A 232 32.17 -10.60 8.60
C THR A 232 30.98 -10.98 9.49
N PHE A 233 31.11 -12.08 10.22
CA PHE A 233 30.15 -12.56 11.19
C PHE A 233 30.66 -12.32 12.60
N TYR A 234 29.79 -11.80 13.46
CA TYR A 234 30.10 -11.39 14.81
C TYR A 234 29.25 -12.16 15.82
N ILE A 235 29.88 -12.56 16.93
CA ILE A 235 29.23 -13.12 18.13
C ILE A 235 29.69 -12.25 19.29
N ASP A 236 28.76 -11.75 20.12
CA ASP A 236 29.06 -10.88 21.26
C ASP A 236 29.94 -9.65 20.90
N ASN A 237 29.71 -9.09 19.70
CA ASN A 237 30.51 -8.02 19.07
C ASN A 237 31.97 -8.36 18.75
N GLU A 238 32.40 -9.61 18.90
CA GLU A 238 33.70 -10.10 18.46
C GLU A 238 33.62 -10.76 17.09
N ILE A 239 34.67 -10.67 16.28
CA ILE A 239 34.73 -11.31 14.96
C ILE A 239 34.85 -12.81 15.16
N SER A 240 33.79 -13.55 14.79
CA SER A 240 33.78 -15.01 14.79
C SER A 240 34.29 -15.57 13.45
N TYR A 241 33.99 -14.89 12.34
CA TYR A 241 34.51 -15.25 11.02
C TYR A 241 34.57 -14.04 10.11
N GLN A 242 35.64 -13.92 9.33
CA GLN A 242 35.77 -12.94 8.26
C GLN A 242 36.29 -13.64 7.01
N GLY A 243 35.55 -13.55 5.91
CA GLY A 243 35.94 -14.19 4.66
C GLY A 243 34.80 -14.33 3.66
N ASN A 244 34.96 -15.28 2.74
CA ASN A 244 34.01 -15.52 1.67
C ASN A 244 32.85 -16.42 2.12
N TRP A 245 31.63 -16.13 1.68
CA TRP A 245 30.41 -16.86 1.99
C TRP A 245 29.75 -17.40 0.72
N LYS A 246 29.17 -18.59 0.79
CA LYS A 246 28.40 -19.20 -0.30
C LYS A 246 27.12 -19.81 0.26
N PHE A 247 26.00 -19.11 0.08
CA PHE A 247 24.66 -19.55 0.49
C PHE A 247 24.60 -19.88 1.98
N ASP A 248 24.88 -18.88 2.81
CA ASP A 248 24.86 -18.93 4.29
C ASP A 248 25.97 -19.74 4.96
N LYS A 249 26.84 -20.40 4.20
CA LYS A 249 27.98 -21.16 4.70
C LYS A 249 29.30 -20.40 4.48
N PRO A 250 30.21 -20.36 5.46
CA PRO A 250 31.59 -19.96 5.24
C PRO A 250 32.21 -20.82 4.13
N SER A 251 32.87 -20.17 3.17
CA SER A 251 33.55 -20.82 2.05
C SER A 251 35.05 -20.73 2.28
N ILE A 252 35.62 -21.77 2.88
CA ILE A 252 37.06 -21.89 3.05
C ILE A 252 37.57 -22.53 1.74
N PHE A 253 38.37 -21.81 0.94
CA PHE A 253 38.94 -22.26 -0.35
C PHE A 253 37.99 -22.31 -1.57
N ASN A 254 36.99 -21.42 -1.68
CA ASN A 254 35.95 -21.48 -2.75
C ASN A 254 35.17 -22.81 -2.79
N ARG A 255 35.30 -23.63 -1.75
CA ARG A 255 34.56 -24.87 -1.56
C ARG A 255 33.63 -24.73 -0.38
N SER A 256 32.40 -25.22 -0.51
CA SER A 256 31.52 -25.38 0.65
C SER A 256 32.10 -26.45 1.59
N LEU A 257 31.76 -26.42 2.89
CA LEU A 257 32.20 -27.46 3.83
C LEU A 257 31.83 -28.87 3.34
N ASP A 258 30.69 -29.02 2.66
CA ASP A 258 30.25 -30.29 2.06
C ASP A 258 31.12 -30.68 0.84
N GLU A 259 31.56 -29.73 0.03
CA GLU A 259 32.51 -29.93 -1.08
C GLU A 259 33.90 -30.34 -0.56
N ILE A 260 34.30 -29.83 0.61
CA ILE A 260 35.53 -30.26 1.29
C ILE A 260 35.37 -31.70 1.80
N LEU A 261 34.31 -31.98 2.56
CA LEU A 261 34.07 -33.30 3.15
C LEU A 261 33.86 -34.41 2.10
N SER A 262 33.26 -34.09 0.95
CA SER A 262 33.10 -35.03 -0.17
C SER A 262 34.41 -35.31 -0.92
N SER A 263 35.41 -34.41 -0.84
CA SER A 263 36.73 -34.59 -1.46
C SER A 263 37.74 -35.39 -0.62
N ILE A 264 37.35 -35.84 0.58
CA ILE A 264 38.19 -36.62 1.52
C ILE A 264 37.89 -38.14 1.44
N LYS A 265 37.03 -38.59 0.50
CA LYS A 265 36.77 -40.02 0.25
C LYS A 265 37.70 -40.61 -0.80
#